data_AF-A0A963N482-F1
#
_entry.id   AF-A0A963N482-F1
#
_cell.length_a   1.000
_cell.length_b   1.000
_cell.length_c   1.000
_cell.angle_alpha   90.00
_cell.angle_beta   90.00
_cell.angle_gamma   90.00
#
_symmetry.space_group_name_H-M   'P 1'
#
loop_
_entity.id
_entity.type
_entity.pdbx_description
1 polymer ?
#
loop_
_entity_poly.entity_id
_entity_poly.type
_entity_poly.pdbx_seq_one_letter_code
_entity_poly.pdbx_strand_id
1 'polypeptide(L)'
;METDTKILIALISASSAIAGAVFSQFFSIVRDVLDKRHQRRIFLRDKYEGLSNEITNSHDWFNRQLSAVSLEQLRVPAFEARRAMVISHIYFPLLRNACQDYVNACATVQVTLMDCFRFVEGVDAGTQAGVHDRERFLKVTTELRKCRQHLDELIIRYASKYAGA
;
A
#
# COMPACT_ATOMS: atom_id res chain seq x y z
N MET A 1 29.25 32.39 59.74
CA MET A 1 29.60 32.92 58.41
C MET A 1 30.11 31.84 57.46
N GLU A 2 31.09 31.00 57.84
CA GLU A 2 31.64 29.96 56.93
C GLU A 2 30.64 28.83 56.59
N THR A 3 29.79 28.47 57.55
CA THR A 3 28.74 27.44 57.41
C THR A 3 27.60 27.87 56.49
N ASP A 4 27.16 29.12 56.57
CA ASP A 4 26.08 29.65 55.73
C ASP A 4 26.48 29.67 54.25
N THR A 5 27.72 30.05 53.95
CA THR A 5 28.26 30.03 52.58
C THR A 5 28.32 28.61 52.01
N LYS A 6 28.71 27.62 52.83
CA LYS A 6 28.75 26.20 52.41
C LYS A 6 27.35 25.66 52.10
N ILE A 7 26.35 26.01 52.91
CA ILE A 7 24.94 25.62 52.68
C ILE A 7 24.41 26.26 51.40
N LEU A 8 24.72 27.54 51.16
CA LEU A 8 24.26 28.27 49.98
C LEU A 8 24.88 27.71 48.69
N ILE A 9 26.18 27.39 48.71
CA ILE A 9 26.87 26.71 47.60
C ILE A 9 26.28 25.32 47.33
N ALA A 10 26.00 24.54 48.39
CA ALA A 10 25.37 23.21 48.25
C ALA A 10 23.95 23.30 47.68
N LEU A 11 23.18 24.32 48.06
CA LEU A 11 21.85 24.56 47.54
C LEU A 11 21.87 24.95 46.05
N ILE A 12 22.82 25.81 45.66
CA ILE A 12 23.02 26.19 44.25
C ILE A 12 23.45 24.98 43.42
N SER A 13 24.38 24.15 43.92
CA SER A 13 24.85 22.99 43.17
C SER A 13 23.76 21.93 43.01
N ALA A 14 23.01 21.64 44.07
CA ALA A 14 21.88 20.71 44.04
C ALA A 14 20.77 21.19 43.11
N SER A 15 20.39 22.48 43.18
CA SER A 15 19.37 23.06 42.30
C SER A 15 19.82 23.11 40.83
N SER A 16 21.10 23.39 40.57
CA SER A 16 21.68 23.36 39.22
C SER A 16 21.72 21.95 38.64
N ALA A 17 22.05 20.94 39.45
CA ALA A 17 22.03 19.54 39.03
C ALA A 17 20.61 19.05 38.72
N ILE A 18 19.62 19.41 39.55
CA ILE A 18 18.21 19.08 39.30
C ILE A 18 17.71 19.77 38.03
N ALA A 19 17.99 21.07 37.86
CA ALA A 19 17.64 21.80 36.66
C ALA A 19 18.27 21.17 35.41
N GLY A 20 19.56 20.85 35.46
CA GLY A 20 20.27 20.15 34.39
C GLY A 20 19.66 18.79 34.03
N ALA A 21 19.27 18.00 35.04
CA ALA A 21 18.59 16.73 34.84
C ALA A 21 17.21 16.90 34.18
N VAL A 22 16.41 17.89 34.62
CA VAL A 22 15.09 18.18 34.03
C VAL A 22 15.22 18.65 32.59
N PHE A 23 16.19 19.54 32.29
CA PHE A 23 16.46 19.98 30.91
C PHE A 23 16.86 18.81 30.01
N SER A 24 17.76 17.94 30.49
CA SER A 24 18.17 16.74 29.76
C SER A 24 16.97 15.81 29.47
N GLN A 25 16.12 15.57 30.46
CA GLN A 25 14.92 14.75 30.32
C GLN A 25 13.95 15.35 29.29
N PHE A 26 13.75 16.67 29.32
CA PHE A 26 12.91 17.37 28.35
C PHE A 26 13.43 17.19 26.92
N PHE A 27 14.74 17.39 26.69
CA PHE A 27 15.33 17.18 25.37
C PHE A 27 15.23 15.72 24.91
N SER A 28 15.39 14.75 25.81
CA SER A 28 15.21 13.33 25.48
C SER A 28 13.77 13.04 25.02
N ILE A 29 12.77 13.58 25.71
CA ILE A 29 11.36 13.41 25.32
C ILE A 29 11.09 14.03 23.95
N VAL A 30 11.61 15.23 23.70
CA VAL A 30 11.46 15.90 22.40
C VAL A 30 12.12 15.07 21.30
N ARG A 31 13.33 14.57 21.52
CA ARG A 31 14.04 13.70 20.57
C ARG A 31 13.25 12.43 20.29
N ASP A 32 12.76 11.74 21.32
CA ASP A 32 11.98 10.50 21.17
C ASP A 32 10.68 10.72 20.36
N VAL A 33 10.03 11.87 20.55
CA VAL A 33 8.84 12.23 19.76
C VAL A 33 9.19 12.46 18.29
N LEU A 34 10.30 13.15 18.03
CA LEU A 34 10.79 13.38 16.66
C LEU A 34 11.19 12.07 15.99
N ASP A 35 11.91 11.20 16.70
CA ASP A 35 12.34 9.88 16.20
C ASP A 35 11.12 9.01 15.88
N LYS A 36 10.13 8.93 16.78
CA LYS A 36 8.88 8.19 16.52
C LYS A 36 8.13 8.72 15.30
N ARG A 37 8.10 10.04 15.10
CA ARG A 37 7.49 10.65 13.90
C ARG A 37 8.25 10.29 12.64
N HIS A 38 9.58 10.36 12.67
CA HIS A 38 10.43 10.01 11.55
C HIS A 38 10.30 8.53 11.18
N GLN A 39 10.38 7.63 12.16
CA GLN A 39 10.18 6.19 11.97
C GLN A 39 8.81 5.87 11.40
N ARG A 40 7.74 6.54 11.89
CA ARG A 40 6.40 6.38 11.34
C ARG A 40 6.32 6.82 9.87
N ARG A 41 7.00 7.90 9.48
CA ARG A 41 7.05 8.36 8.08
C ARG A 41 7.75 7.35 7.18
N ILE A 42 8.93 6.87 7.58
CA ILE A 42 9.67 5.83 6.84
C ILE A 42 8.78 4.60 6.66
N PHE A 43 8.18 4.11 7.76
CA PHE A 43 7.31 2.95 7.71
C PHE A 43 6.11 3.15 6.76
N LEU A 44 5.45 4.30 6.79
CA LEU A 44 4.34 4.59 5.87
C LEU A 44 4.82 4.67 4.42
N ARG A 45 5.99 5.25 4.15
CA ARG A 45 6.58 5.28 2.82
C ARG A 45 6.85 3.87 2.30
N ASP A 46 7.49 3.02 3.10
CA ASP A 46 7.79 1.63 2.73
C ASP A 46 6.52 0.83 2.44
N LYS A 47 5.45 1.04 3.22
CA LYS A 47 4.14 0.43 2.94
C LYS A 47 3.49 0.98 1.68
N TYR A 48 3.72 2.25 1.36
CA TYR A 48 3.17 2.89 0.16
C TYR A 48 3.84 2.36 -1.10
N GLU A 49 5.18 2.28 -1.08
CA GLU A 49 5.97 1.66 -2.15
C GLU A 49 5.58 0.18 -2.31
N GLY A 50 5.43 -0.55 -1.20
CA GLY A 50 4.95 -1.92 -1.21
C GLY A 50 3.57 -2.08 -1.86
N LEU A 51 2.60 -1.21 -1.54
CA LEU A 51 1.29 -1.19 -2.18
C LEU A 51 1.40 -0.94 -3.69
N SER A 52 2.22 0.03 -4.10
CA SER A 52 2.41 0.37 -5.51
C SER A 52 3.03 -0.79 -6.28
N ASN A 53 4.01 -1.48 -5.69
CA ASN A 53 4.66 -2.65 -6.30
C ASN A 53 3.67 -3.80 -6.50
N GLU A 54 2.84 -4.10 -5.49
CA GLU A 54 1.79 -5.12 -5.61
C GLU A 54 0.79 -4.77 -6.72
N ILE A 55 0.40 -3.51 -6.83
CA ILE A 55 -0.48 -3.05 -7.90
C ILE A 55 0.20 -3.27 -9.25
N THR A 56 1.46 -2.84 -9.44
CA THR A 56 2.21 -3.09 -10.69
C THR A 56 2.31 -4.58 -11.02
N ASN A 57 2.70 -5.42 -10.06
CA ASN A 57 2.85 -6.86 -10.26
C ASN A 57 1.53 -7.56 -10.62
N SER A 58 0.38 -7.02 -10.19
CA SER A 58 -0.93 -7.55 -10.56
C SER A 58 -1.23 -7.41 -12.07
N HIS A 59 -0.51 -6.55 -12.80
CA HIS A 59 -0.64 -6.46 -14.25
C HIS A 59 -0.13 -7.74 -14.94
N ASP A 60 0.95 -8.33 -14.43
CA ASP A 60 1.47 -9.59 -14.94
C ASP A 60 0.51 -10.75 -14.71
N TRP A 61 -0.28 -10.69 -13.64
CA TRP A 61 -1.39 -11.62 -13.45
C TRP A 61 -2.40 -11.51 -14.59
N PHE A 62 -2.83 -10.30 -14.98
CA PHE A 62 -3.79 -10.13 -16.07
C PHE A 62 -3.26 -10.68 -17.39
N ASN A 63 -2.00 -10.41 -17.73
CA ASN A 63 -1.37 -10.97 -18.93
C ASN A 63 -1.33 -12.50 -18.90
N ARG A 64 -1.02 -13.10 -17.74
CA ARG A 64 -1.07 -14.57 -17.57
C ARG A 64 -2.48 -15.14 -17.72
N GLN A 65 -3.51 -14.42 -17.27
CA GLN A 65 -4.90 -14.86 -17.45
C GLN A 65 -5.31 -14.83 -18.92
N LEU A 66 -4.90 -13.81 -19.68
CA LEU A 66 -5.17 -13.76 -21.12
C LEU A 66 -4.49 -14.91 -21.87
N SER A 67 -3.24 -15.21 -21.54
CA SER A 67 -2.46 -16.29 -22.17
C SER A 67 -2.74 -17.69 -21.59
N ALA A 68 -3.74 -17.84 -20.72
CA ALA A 68 -4.03 -19.12 -20.09
C ALA A 68 -4.59 -20.12 -21.11
N VAL A 69 -4.04 -21.33 -21.13
CA VAL A 69 -4.44 -22.43 -22.02
C VAL A 69 -5.22 -23.52 -21.28
N SER A 70 -5.41 -23.37 -19.96
CA SER A 70 -6.16 -24.32 -19.14
C SER A 70 -7.02 -23.62 -18.09
N LEU A 71 -8.08 -24.31 -17.67
CA LEU A 71 -8.97 -23.88 -16.59
C LEU A 71 -8.23 -23.76 -15.24
N GLU A 72 -7.20 -24.57 -15.02
CA GLU A 72 -6.38 -24.49 -13.80
C GLU A 72 -5.58 -23.19 -13.74
N GLN A 73 -5.01 -22.76 -14.87
CA GLN A 73 -4.30 -21.48 -14.96
C GLN A 73 -5.26 -20.29 -14.74
N LEU A 74 -6.50 -20.40 -15.24
CA LEU A 74 -7.54 -19.38 -15.05
C LEU A 74 -8.06 -19.30 -13.61
N ARG A 75 -7.92 -20.35 -12.80
CA ARG A 75 -8.40 -20.34 -11.40
C ARG A 75 -7.47 -19.59 -10.44
N VAL A 76 -6.27 -19.20 -10.89
CA VAL A 76 -5.33 -18.44 -10.07
C VAL A 76 -5.86 -17.03 -9.82
N PRO A 77 -6.17 -16.64 -8.57
CA PRO A 77 -6.70 -15.32 -8.28
C PRO A 77 -5.62 -14.23 -8.37
N ALA A 78 -6.05 -12.97 -8.50
CA ALA A 78 -5.17 -11.80 -8.47
C ALA A 78 -4.64 -11.51 -7.04
N PHE A 79 -3.70 -12.34 -6.56
CA PHE A 79 -3.17 -12.25 -5.20
C PHE A 79 -2.52 -10.90 -4.90
N GLU A 80 -1.76 -10.36 -5.85
CA GLU A 80 -1.07 -9.08 -5.75
C GLU A 80 -2.08 -7.93 -5.54
N ALA A 81 -3.14 -7.88 -6.34
CA ALA A 81 -4.21 -6.88 -6.20
C ALA A 81 -4.90 -7.00 -4.83
N ARG A 82 -5.15 -8.23 -4.35
CA ARG A 82 -5.73 -8.47 -3.01
C ARG A 82 -4.79 -8.02 -1.89
N ARG A 83 -3.48 -8.27 -2.00
CA ARG A 83 -2.49 -7.79 -1.01
C ARG A 83 -2.46 -6.27 -0.97
N ALA A 84 -2.45 -5.60 -2.11
CA ALA A 84 -2.54 -4.14 -2.18
C ALA A 84 -3.81 -3.59 -1.51
N MET A 85 -4.97 -4.23 -1.76
CA MET A 85 -6.22 -3.88 -1.10
C MET A 85 -6.13 -4.00 0.41
N VAL A 86 -5.55 -5.08 0.94
CA VAL A 86 -5.33 -5.25 2.39
C VAL A 86 -4.42 -4.15 2.95
N ILE A 87 -3.31 -3.84 2.28
CA ILE A 87 -2.39 -2.77 2.70
C ILE A 87 -3.13 -1.42 2.73
N SER A 88 -3.96 -1.12 1.74
CA SER A 88 -4.76 0.11 1.71
C SER A 88 -5.75 0.20 2.88
N HIS A 89 -6.35 -0.93 3.27
CA HIS A 89 -7.27 -0.98 4.41
C HIS A 89 -6.57 -0.68 5.73
N ILE A 90 -5.34 -1.16 5.90
CA ILE A 90 -4.60 -0.97 7.15
C ILE A 90 -3.98 0.44 7.21
N TYR A 91 -3.35 0.91 6.14
CA TYR A 91 -2.48 2.09 6.19
C TYR A 91 -2.97 3.31 5.37
N PHE A 92 -3.73 3.09 4.29
CA PHE A 92 -4.04 4.14 3.30
C PHE A 92 -5.55 4.27 3.04
N PRO A 93 -6.33 4.83 3.99
CA PRO A 93 -7.78 4.89 3.90
C PRO A 93 -8.30 5.57 2.62
N LEU A 94 -7.55 6.51 2.07
CA LEU A 94 -7.91 7.23 0.85
C LEU A 94 -7.81 6.38 -0.44
N LEU A 95 -7.13 5.23 -0.38
CA LEU A 95 -6.98 4.31 -1.52
C LEU A 95 -7.91 3.09 -1.42
N ARG A 96 -8.60 2.89 -0.28
CA ARG A 96 -9.38 1.67 0.01
C ARG A 96 -10.37 1.32 -1.08
N ASN A 97 -11.24 2.27 -1.45
CA ASN A 97 -12.30 2.02 -2.41
C ASN A 97 -11.72 1.73 -3.80
N ALA A 98 -10.76 2.51 -4.26
CA ALA A 98 -10.13 2.28 -5.57
C ALA A 98 -9.40 0.92 -5.64
N CYS A 99 -8.72 0.49 -4.56
CA CYS A 99 -8.14 -0.85 -4.51
C CYS A 99 -9.21 -1.94 -4.51
N GLN A 100 -10.32 -1.75 -3.80
CA GLN A 100 -11.44 -2.69 -3.77
C GLN A 100 -12.09 -2.83 -5.16
N ASP A 101 -12.36 -1.70 -5.81
CA ASP A 101 -12.95 -1.65 -7.16
C ASP A 101 -12.04 -2.34 -8.17
N TYR A 102 -10.72 -2.11 -8.08
CA TYR A 102 -9.74 -2.79 -8.91
C TYR A 102 -9.73 -4.32 -8.70
N VAL A 103 -9.74 -4.80 -7.44
CA VAL A 103 -9.83 -6.25 -7.15
C VAL A 103 -11.13 -6.86 -7.67
N ASN A 104 -12.25 -6.14 -7.55
CA ASN A 104 -13.54 -6.58 -8.06
C ASN A 104 -13.54 -6.65 -9.61
N ALA A 105 -12.90 -5.70 -10.27
CA ALA A 105 -12.73 -5.73 -11.73
C ALA A 105 -11.86 -6.91 -12.16
N CYS A 106 -10.77 -7.22 -11.45
CA CYS A 106 -9.97 -8.43 -11.69
C CYS A 106 -10.82 -9.70 -11.58
N ALA A 107 -11.63 -9.83 -10.53
CA ALA A 107 -12.51 -10.98 -10.36
C ALA A 107 -13.54 -11.10 -11.49
N THR A 108 -14.10 -9.98 -11.93
CA THR A 108 -15.08 -9.93 -13.02
C THR A 108 -14.48 -10.38 -14.36
N VAL A 109 -13.25 -9.96 -14.65
CA VAL A 109 -12.48 -10.43 -15.82
C VAL A 109 -12.20 -11.92 -15.72
N GLN A 110 -11.74 -12.40 -14.57
CA GLN A 110 -11.45 -13.82 -14.35
C GLN A 110 -12.69 -14.70 -14.60
N VAL A 111 -13.83 -14.33 -14.03
CA VAL A 111 -15.11 -15.03 -14.26
C VAL A 111 -15.48 -15.01 -15.74
N THR A 112 -15.34 -13.86 -16.42
CA THR A 112 -15.66 -13.76 -17.85
C THR A 112 -14.77 -14.66 -18.71
N LEU A 113 -13.47 -14.72 -18.41
CA LEU A 113 -12.54 -15.62 -19.10
C LEU A 113 -12.91 -17.09 -18.86
N MET A 114 -13.25 -17.46 -17.62
CA MET A 114 -13.69 -18.82 -17.28
C MET A 114 -15.02 -19.19 -17.97
N ASP A 115 -15.98 -18.28 -18.06
CA ASP A 115 -17.27 -18.49 -18.75
C ASP A 115 -17.07 -18.72 -20.25
N CYS A 116 -16.10 -18.02 -20.85
CA CYS A 116 -15.79 -18.13 -22.28
C CYS A 116 -14.87 -19.30 -22.62
N PHE A 117 -14.22 -19.90 -21.63
CA PHE A 117 -13.18 -20.90 -21.85
C PHE A 117 -13.78 -22.23 -22.33
N ARG A 118 -13.27 -22.70 -23.47
CA ARG A 118 -13.45 -24.05 -24.00
C ARG A 118 -12.07 -24.67 -24.20
N PHE A 119 -11.95 -25.97 -23.99
CA PHE A 119 -10.68 -26.64 -24.28
C PHE A 119 -10.52 -26.72 -25.81
N VAL A 120 -9.69 -25.83 -26.35
CA VAL A 120 -9.28 -25.79 -27.76
C VAL A 120 -7.76 -25.79 -27.78
N GLU A 121 -7.17 -26.82 -28.38
CA GLU A 121 -5.71 -26.98 -28.39
C GLU A 121 -5.02 -25.78 -29.04
N GLY A 122 -4.04 -25.21 -28.33
CA GLY A 122 -3.24 -24.09 -28.82
C GLY A 122 -3.92 -22.70 -28.81
N VAL A 123 -5.15 -22.57 -28.27
CA VAL A 123 -5.85 -21.28 -28.23
C VAL A 123 -6.01 -20.79 -26.79
N ASP A 124 -5.45 -19.61 -26.51
CA ASP A 124 -5.52 -18.99 -25.18
C ASP A 124 -6.92 -18.42 -24.84
N ALA A 125 -7.17 -18.23 -23.55
CA ALA A 125 -8.44 -17.75 -23.02
C ALA A 125 -8.83 -16.36 -23.52
N GLY A 126 -7.86 -15.46 -23.72
CA GLY A 126 -8.10 -14.11 -24.24
C GLY A 126 -8.62 -14.15 -25.68
N THR A 127 -8.01 -14.96 -26.54
CA THR A 127 -8.44 -15.19 -27.92
C THR A 127 -9.84 -15.79 -27.95
N GLN A 128 -10.10 -16.79 -27.11
CA GLN A 128 -11.43 -17.41 -27.01
C GLN A 128 -12.51 -16.42 -26.56
N ALA A 129 -12.24 -15.61 -25.54
CA ALA A 129 -13.18 -14.58 -25.08
C ALA A 129 -13.45 -13.52 -26.15
N GLY A 130 -12.44 -13.15 -26.93
CA GLY A 130 -12.57 -12.22 -28.06
C GLY A 130 -13.42 -12.75 -29.23
N VAL A 131 -13.58 -14.06 -29.35
CA VAL A 131 -14.41 -14.72 -30.38
C VAL A 131 -15.80 -15.09 -29.85
N HIS A 132 -15.90 -15.62 -28.64
CA HIS A 132 -17.15 -16.16 -28.09
C HIS A 132 -18.07 -15.10 -27.49
N ASP A 133 -17.54 -14.10 -26.80
CA ASP A 133 -18.33 -13.04 -26.15
C ASP A 133 -17.55 -11.72 -26.14
N ARG A 134 -17.28 -11.23 -27.36
CA ARG A 134 -16.43 -10.06 -27.60
C ARG A 134 -16.93 -8.82 -26.86
N GLU A 135 -18.24 -8.58 -26.85
CA GLU A 135 -18.81 -7.37 -26.26
C GLU A 135 -18.63 -7.37 -24.74
N ARG A 136 -18.99 -8.48 -24.07
CA ARG A 136 -18.78 -8.61 -22.62
C ARG A 136 -17.30 -8.53 -22.28
N PHE A 137 -16.44 -9.23 -23.03
CA PHE A 137 -14.99 -9.22 -22.81
C PHE A 137 -14.40 -7.81 -22.93
N LEU A 138 -14.75 -7.06 -23.98
CA LEU A 138 -14.29 -5.67 -24.15
C LEU A 138 -14.81 -4.76 -23.04
N LYS A 139 -16.05 -4.95 -22.60
CA LYS A 139 -16.63 -4.18 -21.49
C LYS A 139 -15.85 -4.40 -20.18
N VAL A 140 -15.63 -5.66 -19.79
CA VAL A 140 -14.98 -5.97 -18.50
C VAL A 140 -13.49 -5.60 -18.49
N THR A 141 -12.78 -5.77 -19.61
CA THR A 141 -11.36 -5.37 -19.72
C THR A 141 -11.18 -3.86 -19.77
N THR A 142 -12.12 -3.15 -20.39
CA THR A 142 -12.16 -1.68 -20.34
C THR A 142 -12.40 -1.18 -18.92
N GLU A 143 -13.31 -1.81 -18.19
CA GLU A 143 -13.57 -1.44 -16.80
C GLU A 143 -12.35 -1.70 -15.90
N LEU A 144 -11.70 -2.87 -16.05
CA LEU A 144 -10.44 -3.16 -15.35
C LEU A 144 -9.39 -2.07 -15.60
N ARG A 145 -9.23 -1.63 -16.86
CA ARG A 145 -8.29 -0.56 -17.23
C ARG A 145 -8.65 0.77 -16.58
N LYS A 146 -9.94 1.13 -16.54
CA LYS A 146 -10.41 2.36 -15.87
C LYS A 146 -10.15 2.32 -14.37
N CYS A 147 -10.49 1.23 -13.70
CA CYS A 147 -10.21 1.06 -12.27
C CYS A 147 -8.70 1.15 -12.00
N ARG A 148 -7.88 0.54 -12.85
CA ARG A 148 -6.42 0.62 -12.74
C ARG A 148 -5.91 2.06 -12.89
N GLN A 149 -6.32 2.75 -13.95
CA GLN A 149 -5.92 4.13 -14.19
C GLN A 149 -6.35 5.05 -13.04
N HIS A 150 -7.60 4.90 -12.57
CA HIS A 150 -8.11 5.67 -11.44
C HIS A 150 -7.28 5.42 -10.17
N LEU A 151 -6.91 4.18 -9.90
CA LEU A 151 -6.06 3.82 -8.76
C LEU A 151 -4.66 4.44 -8.90
N ASP A 152 -4.04 4.39 -10.09
CA ASP A 152 -2.74 5.02 -10.34
C ASP A 152 -2.80 6.55 -10.14
N GLU A 153 -3.87 7.21 -10.61
CA GLU A 153 -4.09 8.65 -10.40
C GLU A 153 -4.17 9.00 -8.91
N LEU A 154 -4.87 8.19 -8.11
CA LEU A 154 -4.95 8.40 -6.66
C LEU A 154 -3.61 8.12 -5.96
N ILE A 155 -2.85 7.12 -6.42
CA ILE A 155 -1.51 6.84 -5.89
C ILE A 155 -0.59 8.03 -6.14
N ILE A 156 -0.62 8.63 -7.33
CA ILE A 156 0.18 9.83 -7.62
C ILE A 156 -0.31 11.00 -6.76
N ARG A 157 -1.63 11.22 -6.70
CA ARG A 157 -2.24 12.33 -5.95
C ARG A 157 -1.89 12.30 -4.46
N TYR A 158 -1.84 11.12 -3.85
CA TYR A 158 -1.60 10.98 -2.41
C TYR A 158 -0.16 10.59 -2.05
N ALA A 159 0.75 10.51 -3.03
CA ALA A 159 2.15 10.18 -2.78
C ALA A 159 2.79 11.15 -1.79
N SER A 160 2.61 12.47 -1.94
CA SER A 160 3.18 13.46 -1.02
C SER A 160 2.67 13.33 0.42
N LYS A 161 1.43 12.85 0.60
CA LYS A 161 0.82 12.67 1.92
C LYS A 161 1.40 11.50 2.70
N TYR A 162 1.75 10.42 2.01
CA TYR A 162 2.15 9.15 2.63
C TYR A 162 3.64 8.82 2.46
N ALA A 163 4.28 9.37 1.44
CA ALA A 163 5.67 9.13 1.05
C ALA A 163 6.50 10.43 0.91
N GLY A 164 5.91 11.61 1.15
CA GLY A 164 6.62 12.89 1.13
C GLY A 164 7.62 13.05 2.30
N ALA A 165 8.61 13.92 2.09
CA ALA A 165 9.68 14.25 3.06
C ALA A 165 9.14 14.91 4.34
#